data_AF-V4V0D9-F1
#
_entry.id   AF-V4V0D9-F1
#
_cell.length_a   1.000
_cell.length_b   1.000
_cell.length_c   1.000
_cell.angle_alpha   90.00
_cell.angle_beta   90.00
_cell.angle_gamma   90.00
#
_symmetry.space_group_name_H-M   'P 1'
#
loop_
_entity.id
_entity.type
_entity.pdbx_description
1 polymer ?
#
loop_
_entity_poly.entity_id
_entity_poly.type
_entity_poly.pdbx_seq_one_letter_code
_entity_poly.pdbx_strand_id
1 'polypeptide(L)'
;MGAKEENGDGGGIRPPIEQEISKELDTNMKKYLRGEGANLEILKDKKLKGQLALREELYGKSAKAAAKVEKWLMPSEGGYLEAEGVEKTWRIKQDAIAREVDILSSRNQYDIVCWTQGHLAVVDMKNMNLIKEIQ
;
A
#
# COMPACT_ATOMS: atom_id res chain seq x y z
N MET A 1 -21.74 -27.32 -18.15
CA MET A 1 -21.84 -27.28 -16.67
C MET A 1 -21.69 -25.84 -16.25
N GLY A 2 -22.61 -25.30 -15.45
CA GLY A 2 -22.51 -23.94 -14.93
C GLY A 2 -22.15 -23.97 -13.46
N ALA A 3 -21.07 -23.29 -13.07
CA ALA A 3 -20.82 -22.98 -11.68
C ALA A 3 -21.79 -21.85 -11.27
N LYS A 4 -22.75 -22.15 -10.39
CA LYS A 4 -23.46 -21.10 -9.67
C LYS A 4 -22.52 -20.61 -8.57
N GLU A 5 -22.15 -19.34 -8.60
CA GLU A 5 -21.67 -18.67 -7.40
C GLU A 5 -22.88 -18.44 -6.49
N GLU A 6 -23.23 -19.46 -5.70
CA GLU A 6 -24.27 -19.40 -4.69
C GLU A 6 -23.82 -18.57 -3.48
N ASN A 7 -23.73 -17.26 -3.71
CA ASN A 7 -23.68 -16.23 -2.69
C ASN A 7 -25.03 -16.21 -1.95
N GLY A 8 -25.26 -17.20 -1.11
CA GLY A 8 -26.38 -17.22 -0.18
C GLY A 8 -26.23 -16.07 0.80
N ASP A 9 -27.19 -15.14 0.78
CA ASP A 9 -27.26 -14.00 1.70
C ASP A 9 -27.71 -14.48 3.09
N GLY A 10 -26.84 -15.27 3.72
CA GLY A 10 -27.03 -15.82 5.05
C GLY A 10 -26.81 -14.74 6.10
N GLY A 11 -27.91 -14.19 6.62
CA GLY A 11 -27.96 -13.21 7.72
C GLY A 11 -27.49 -13.76 9.07
N GLY A 12 -26.37 -14.47 9.11
CA GLY A 12 -25.66 -14.84 10.33
C GLY A 12 -24.81 -13.67 10.83
N ILE A 13 -24.88 -13.39 12.13
CA ILE A 13 -23.99 -12.43 12.78
C ILE A 13 -22.57 -13.01 12.75
N ARG A 14 -21.78 -12.61 11.75
CA ARG A 14 -20.36 -13.01 11.66
C ARG A 14 -19.60 -12.56 12.91
N PRO A 15 -18.66 -13.35 13.46
CA PRO A 15 -17.85 -12.93 14.60
C PRO A 15 -17.15 -11.60 14.29
N PRO A 16 -16.94 -10.70 15.28
CA PRO A 16 -16.44 -9.34 15.04
C PRO A 16 -15.19 -9.27 14.16
N ILE A 17 -14.26 -10.20 14.39
CA ILE A 17 -12.99 -10.37 13.67
C ILE A 17 -13.20 -10.53 12.15
N GLU A 18 -14.19 -11.32 11.71
CA GLU A 18 -14.51 -11.46 10.28
C GLU A 18 -15.09 -10.18 9.68
N GLN A 19 -15.84 -9.41 10.48
CA GLN A 19 -16.39 -8.14 10.03
C GLN A 19 -15.27 -7.09 9.88
N GLU A 20 -14.31 -7.06 10.79
CA GLU A 20 -13.13 -6.19 10.73
C GLU A 20 -12.27 -6.52 9.51
N ILE A 21 -11.94 -7.80 9.29
CA ILE A 21 -11.23 -8.27 8.08
C ILE A 21 -11.97 -7.86 6.79
N SER A 22 -13.31 -7.94 6.75
CA SER A 22 -14.06 -7.47 5.58
C SER A 22 -13.95 -5.95 5.35
N LYS A 23 -14.05 -5.14 6.41
CA LYS A 23 -13.94 -3.67 6.34
C LYS A 23 -12.55 -3.23 5.89
N GLU A 24 -11.49 -3.89 6.37
CA GLU A 24 -10.12 -3.64 5.94
C GLU A 24 -9.90 -3.97 4.46
N LEU A 25 -10.45 -5.10 3.98
CA LEU A 25 -10.40 -5.45 2.57
C LEU A 25 -11.21 -4.46 1.71
N ASP A 26 -12.34 -3.95 2.20
CA ASP A 26 -13.10 -2.88 1.54
C ASP A 26 -12.32 -1.55 1.47
N THR A 27 -11.54 -1.20 2.50
CA THR A 27 -10.65 -0.03 2.44
C THR A 27 -9.48 -0.23 1.48
N ASN A 28 -8.86 -1.42 1.47
CA ASN A 28 -7.75 -1.71 0.56
C ASN A 28 -8.22 -1.85 -0.89
N MET A 29 -9.43 -2.35 -1.14
CA MET A 29 -10.01 -2.37 -2.49
C MET A 29 -10.14 -0.96 -3.08
N LYS A 30 -10.55 0.05 -2.29
CA LYS A 30 -10.68 1.45 -2.76
C LYS A 30 -9.35 2.01 -3.32
N LYS A 31 -8.21 1.60 -2.77
CA LYS A 31 -6.86 1.97 -3.26
C LYS A 31 -6.55 1.40 -4.66
N TYR A 32 -7.17 0.28 -5.04
CA TYR A 32 -6.96 -0.40 -6.33
C TYR A 32 -8.11 -0.20 -7.33
N LEU A 33 -9.16 0.54 -6.98
CA LEU A 33 -10.14 1.03 -7.94
C LEU A 33 -9.52 2.10 -8.85
N ARG A 34 -9.98 2.19 -10.10
CA ARG A 34 -9.43 3.10 -11.12
C ARG A 34 -10.28 4.38 -11.33
N GLY A 35 -11.27 4.60 -10.48
CA GLY A 35 -12.28 5.65 -10.59
C GLY A 35 -13.68 5.10 -10.35
N GLU A 36 -14.69 5.91 -10.66
CA GLU A 36 -16.10 5.46 -10.74
C GLU A 36 -16.30 4.61 -12.01
N GLY A 37 -17.12 3.56 -11.91
CA GLY A 37 -17.39 2.65 -13.03
C GLY A 37 -18.29 3.26 -14.11
N ALA A 38 -18.20 2.78 -15.35
CA ALA A 38 -18.96 3.34 -16.46
C ALA A 38 -20.48 3.15 -16.30
N ASN A 39 -21.25 4.23 -16.51
CA ASN A 39 -22.73 4.21 -16.45
C ASN A 39 -23.36 3.46 -17.64
N LEU A 40 -23.42 2.13 -17.53
CA LEU A 40 -23.90 1.23 -18.59
C LEU A 40 -25.39 1.37 -18.93
N GLU A 41 -26.19 2.10 -18.14
CA GLU A 41 -27.63 2.26 -18.35
C GLU A 41 -27.97 3.15 -19.55
N ILE A 42 -27.20 4.22 -19.74
CA ILE A 42 -27.38 5.21 -20.82
C ILE A 42 -27.07 4.59 -22.20
N LEU A 43 -26.32 3.50 -22.23
CA LEU A 43 -25.75 2.92 -23.44
C LEU A 43 -26.74 2.02 -24.20
N LYS A 44 -27.11 2.44 -25.41
CA LYS A 44 -28.08 1.76 -26.28
C LYS A 44 -27.52 0.50 -26.96
N ASP A 45 -26.21 0.45 -27.22
CA ASP A 45 -25.59 -0.65 -27.97
C ASP A 45 -25.35 -1.90 -27.13
N LYS A 46 -26.16 -2.94 -27.39
CA LYS A 46 -26.10 -4.23 -26.67
C LYS A 46 -24.72 -4.89 -26.70
N LYS A 47 -23.99 -4.80 -27.84
CA LYS A 47 -22.64 -5.37 -27.97
C LYS A 47 -21.62 -4.64 -27.10
N LEU A 48 -21.61 -3.30 -27.16
CA LEU A 48 -20.68 -2.49 -26.38
C LEU A 48 -20.99 -2.54 -24.88
N LYS A 49 -22.27 -2.57 -24.50
CA LYS A 49 -22.72 -2.77 -23.11
C LYS A 49 -22.21 -4.08 -22.52
N GLY A 50 -22.26 -5.19 -23.27
CA GLY A 50 -21.67 -6.47 -22.85
C GLY A 50 -20.14 -6.44 -22.75
N GLN A 51 -19.45 -5.81 -23.70
CA GLN A 51 -17.99 -5.69 -23.70
C GLN A 51 -17.45 -4.77 -22.60
N LEU A 52 -18.23 -3.78 -22.15
CA LEU A 52 -17.91 -2.92 -21.02
C LEU A 52 -18.22 -3.63 -19.70
N ALA A 53 -19.40 -4.26 -19.54
CA ALA A 53 -19.74 -5.02 -18.34
C ALA A 53 -18.68 -6.08 -17.99
N LEU A 54 -18.20 -6.84 -18.98
CA LEU A 54 -17.14 -7.83 -18.79
C LEU A 54 -15.78 -7.20 -18.41
N ARG A 55 -15.50 -5.96 -18.85
CA ARG A 55 -14.30 -5.22 -18.43
C ARG A 55 -14.42 -4.68 -17.02
N GLU A 56 -15.56 -4.11 -16.65
CA GLU A 56 -15.82 -3.64 -15.27
C GLU A 56 -15.77 -4.80 -14.27
N GLU A 57 -16.35 -5.95 -14.61
CA GLU A 57 -16.23 -7.18 -13.81
C GLU A 57 -14.75 -7.62 -13.65
N LEU A 58 -13.98 -7.57 -14.74
CA LEU A 58 -12.55 -7.91 -14.72
C LEU A 58 -11.72 -6.89 -13.92
N TYR A 59 -12.05 -5.60 -13.95
CA TYR A 59 -11.41 -4.58 -13.11
C TYR A 59 -11.77 -4.77 -11.63
N GLY A 60 -13.03 -5.06 -11.30
CA GLY A 60 -13.47 -5.39 -9.94
C GLY A 60 -12.79 -6.65 -9.38
N LYS A 61 -12.65 -7.70 -10.20
CA LYS A 61 -11.88 -8.91 -9.86
C LYS A 61 -10.39 -8.61 -9.71
N SER A 62 -9.82 -7.73 -10.53
CA SER A 62 -8.41 -7.30 -10.44
C SER A 62 -8.13 -6.50 -9.16
N ALA A 63 -9.01 -5.56 -8.79
CA ALA A 63 -8.88 -4.79 -7.55
C ALA A 63 -9.01 -5.68 -6.30
N LYS A 64 -9.96 -6.64 -6.31
CA LYS A 64 -10.09 -7.69 -5.27
C LYS A 64 -8.82 -8.53 -5.14
N ALA A 65 -8.24 -8.96 -6.26
CA ALA A 65 -6.98 -9.71 -6.26
C ALA A 65 -5.82 -8.87 -5.71
N ALA A 66 -5.66 -7.62 -6.16
CA ALA A 66 -4.60 -6.72 -5.71
C ALA A 66 -4.69 -6.41 -4.19
N ALA A 67 -5.88 -6.10 -3.67
CA ALA A 67 -6.10 -5.88 -2.24
C ALA A 67 -5.80 -7.14 -1.40
N LYS A 68 -6.07 -8.34 -1.94
CA LYS A 68 -5.69 -9.60 -1.29
C LYS A 68 -4.18 -9.87 -1.35
N VAL A 69 -3.51 -9.53 -2.45
CA VAL A 69 -2.04 -9.58 -2.52
C VAL A 69 -1.41 -8.62 -1.50
N GLU A 70 -1.94 -7.41 -1.37
CA GLU A 70 -1.45 -6.43 -0.39
C GLU A 70 -1.60 -6.93 1.06
N LYS A 71 -2.79 -7.41 1.45
CA LYS A 71 -3.03 -7.82 2.86
C LYS A 71 -2.39 -9.17 3.24
N TRP A 72 -2.12 -10.08 2.30
CA TRP A 72 -1.73 -11.47 2.61
C TRP A 72 -0.41 -11.94 2.00
N LEU A 73 0.20 -11.17 1.07
CA LEU A 73 1.39 -11.59 0.32
C LEU A 73 2.50 -10.53 0.26
N MET A 74 2.38 -9.39 0.94
CA MET A 74 3.52 -8.48 1.13
C MET A 74 4.53 -9.09 2.12
N PRO A 75 5.84 -9.13 1.79
CA PRO A 75 6.86 -9.74 2.63
C PRO A 75 7.42 -8.80 3.71
N SER A 76 6.98 -7.54 3.74
CA SER A 76 7.42 -6.52 4.69
C SER A 76 6.27 -5.57 4.97
N GLU A 77 6.10 -5.21 6.23
CA GLU A 77 5.26 -4.11 6.66
C GLU A 77 6.05 -2.79 6.61
N GLY A 78 5.35 -1.66 6.77
CA GLY A 78 5.99 -0.35 6.87
C GLY A 78 6.47 -0.08 8.29
N GLY A 79 7.75 0.28 8.46
CA GLY A 79 8.29 0.69 9.76
C GLY A 79 7.64 1.98 10.28
N TYR A 80 7.32 2.00 11.57
CA TYR A 80 6.70 3.14 12.27
C TYR A 80 7.44 3.43 13.58
N LEU A 81 7.18 4.61 14.16
CA LEU A 81 7.78 5.04 15.43
C LEU A 81 6.69 5.68 16.31
N GLU A 82 6.06 4.85 17.13
CA GLU A 82 5.10 5.29 18.15
C GLU A 82 5.82 5.76 19.43
N ALA A 83 5.14 6.55 20.24
CA ALA A 83 5.69 7.11 21.47
C ALA A 83 4.94 6.56 22.69
N GLU A 84 5.66 5.91 23.60
CA GLU A 84 5.05 5.25 24.75
C GLU A 84 4.64 6.26 25.85
N GLY A 85 3.37 6.22 26.23
CA GLY A 85 2.82 6.90 27.42
C GLY A 85 2.89 8.43 27.40
N VAL A 86 4.02 8.99 27.85
CA VAL A 86 4.25 10.43 28.06
C VAL A 86 5.41 10.97 27.21
N GLU A 87 6.15 10.08 26.55
CA GLU A 87 7.16 10.44 25.55
C GLU A 87 6.50 11.12 24.33
N LYS A 88 7.31 11.77 23.50
CA LYS A 88 6.83 12.40 22.25
C LYS A 88 7.82 12.08 21.14
N THR A 89 7.34 11.64 19.98
CA THR A 89 8.18 11.12 18.88
C THR A 89 9.32 12.06 18.49
N TRP A 90 9.08 13.38 18.52
CA TRP A 90 10.09 14.42 18.21
C TRP A 90 11.19 14.60 19.27
N ARG A 91 11.12 13.94 20.43
CA ARG A 91 12.16 13.93 21.48
C ARG A 91 13.11 12.73 21.37
N ILE A 92 12.78 11.75 20.54
CA ILE A 92 13.58 10.52 20.35
C ILE A 92 14.86 10.88 19.58
N LYS A 93 16.01 10.46 20.09
CA LYS A 93 17.32 10.74 19.49
C LYS A 93 17.67 9.72 18.41
N GLN A 94 18.45 10.15 17.41
CA GLN A 94 19.03 9.24 16.40
C GLN A 94 19.88 8.15 17.08
N ASP A 95 20.66 8.47 18.12
CA ASP A 95 21.37 7.47 18.94
C ASP A 95 20.50 6.39 19.58
N ALA A 96 19.21 6.66 19.83
CA ALA A 96 18.28 5.68 20.38
C ALA A 96 17.73 4.80 19.26
N ILE A 97 17.30 5.41 18.14
CA ILE A 97 16.83 4.71 16.94
C ILE A 97 17.92 3.75 16.43
N ALA A 98 19.18 4.20 16.35
CA ALA A 98 20.32 3.41 15.87
C ALA A 98 20.67 2.17 16.74
N ARG A 99 20.13 2.08 17.97
CA ARG A 99 20.32 0.95 18.89
C ARG A 99 19.19 -0.06 18.87
N GLU A 100 17.96 0.42 18.66
CA GLU A 100 16.74 -0.41 18.61
C GLU A 100 16.52 -1.02 17.21
N VAL A 101 16.90 -0.27 16.17
CA VAL A 101 16.80 -0.68 14.78
C VAL A 101 17.90 -1.68 14.41
N ASP A 102 17.59 -2.58 13.47
CA ASP A 102 18.47 -3.65 13.02
C ASP A 102 19.82 -3.14 12.45
N ILE A 103 20.83 -4.02 12.47
CA ILE A 103 22.21 -3.69 12.11
C ILE A 103 22.34 -3.23 10.63
N LEU A 104 21.49 -3.69 9.70
CA LEU A 104 21.55 -3.29 8.30
C LEU A 104 21.00 -1.87 8.11
N SER A 105 19.86 -1.55 8.71
CA SER A 105 19.27 -0.21 8.62
C SER A 105 20.05 0.82 9.46
N SER A 106 20.56 0.42 10.63
CA SER A 106 21.45 1.25 11.46
C SER A 106 22.75 1.62 10.71
N ARG A 107 23.30 0.71 9.89
CA ARG A 107 24.43 0.97 8.97
C ARG A 107 24.11 1.88 7.77
N ASN A 108 22.85 2.28 7.58
CA ASN A 108 22.44 3.27 6.59
C ASN A 108 22.33 4.70 7.19
N GLN A 109 22.61 4.86 8.49
CA GLN A 109 22.83 6.17 9.10
C GLN A 109 24.26 6.64 8.83
N TYR A 110 24.42 7.74 8.09
CA TYR A 110 25.71 8.31 7.72
C TYR A 110 25.89 9.72 8.26
N ASP A 111 26.97 9.94 9.00
CA ASP A 111 27.55 11.28 9.18
C ASP A 111 28.67 11.48 8.14
N ILE A 112 28.77 12.68 7.58
CA ILE A 112 29.68 13.00 6.47
C ILE A 112 30.37 14.33 6.80
N VAL A 113 31.59 14.23 7.34
CA VAL A 113 32.39 15.39 7.74
C VAL A 113 33.40 15.73 6.65
N CYS A 114 33.08 16.72 5.82
CA CYS A 114 34.01 17.26 4.82
C CYS A 114 34.78 18.45 5.41
N TRP A 115 36.10 18.50 5.18
CA TRP A 115 37.00 19.53 5.72
C TRP A 115 37.67 20.40 4.64
N THR A 116 37.67 19.96 3.38
CA THR A 116 38.43 20.60 2.28
C THR A 116 37.72 20.41 0.95
N GLN A 117 37.31 21.53 0.36
CA GLN A 117 36.62 21.73 -0.94
C GLN A 117 36.74 20.58 -1.96
N GLY A 118 35.60 20.02 -2.38
CA GLY A 118 35.52 18.99 -3.40
C GLY A 118 34.12 18.38 -3.49
N HIS A 119 33.49 18.45 -4.68
CA HIS A 119 32.07 18.13 -4.80
C HIS A 119 31.72 16.64 -4.78
N LEU A 120 30.71 16.33 -3.98
CA LEU A 120 30.48 15.03 -3.35
C LEU A 120 29.00 14.66 -3.46
N ALA A 121 28.63 13.93 -4.52
CA ALA A 121 27.27 13.55 -4.86
C ALA A 121 26.87 12.12 -4.39
N VAL A 122 25.69 12.00 -3.80
CA VAL A 122 24.94 10.75 -3.56
C VAL A 122 23.71 10.75 -4.47
N VAL A 123 23.27 9.61 -5.03
CA VAL A 123 22.19 9.53 -6.06
C VAL A 123 21.23 8.36 -5.82
N ASP A 124 19.91 8.62 -5.89
CA ASP A 124 18.83 7.64 -6.01
C ASP A 124 18.69 7.21 -7.46
N MET A 125 19.24 6.03 -7.77
CA MET A 125 19.25 5.46 -9.10
C MET A 125 17.86 5.02 -9.61
N LYS A 126 16.80 4.95 -8.79
CA LYS A 126 15.46 4.60 -9.29
C LYS A 126 14.80 5.75 -10.06
N ASN A 127 15.14 6.98 -9.72
CA ASN A 127 14.66 8.19 -10.39
C ASN A 127 15.78 8.96 -11.13
N MET A 128 17.03 8.48 -11.02
CA MET A 128 18.26 9.27 -11.25
C MET A 128 18.29 10.61 -10.49
N ASN A 129 17.56 10.70 -9.38
CA ASN A 129 17.52 11.88 -8.51
C ASN A 129 18.77 11.94 -7.65
N LEU A 130 19.30 13.14 -7.43
CA LEU A 130 20.47 13.32 -6.59
C LEU A 130 20.06 13.38 -5.10
N ILE A 131 20.51 12.42 -4.29
CA ILE A 131 20.26 12.33 -2.84
C ILE A 131 20.96 13.45 -2.06
N LYS A 132 22.22 13.80 -2.39
CA LYS A 132 23.02 14.82 -1.66
C LYS A 132 24.31 15.21 -2.42
N GLU A 133 24.43 16.42 -2.99
CA GLU A 133 25.69 16.92 -3.61
C GLU A 133 26.24 18.14 -2.87
N ILE A 134 27.52 18.11 -2.51
CA ILE A 134 28.18 19.10 -1.63
C ILE A 134 29.62 19.34 -2.10
N GLN A 135 29.96 20.56 -2.55
CA GLN A 135 31.32 21.02 -2.88
C GLN A 135 32.03 21.60 -1.64
#